data_AF-A0A6A6SI20-F1
#
_entry.id   AF-A0A6A6SI20-F1
#
_cell.length_a   1.000
_cell.length_b   1.000
_cell.length_c   1.000
_cell.angle_alpha   90.00
_cell.angle_beta   90.00
_cell.angle_gamma   90.00
#
_symmetry.space_group_name_H-M   'P 1'
#
loop_
_entity.id
_entity.type
_entity.pdbx_description
1 polymer ?
#
loop_
_entity_poly.entity_id
_entity_poly.type
_entity_poly.pdbx_seq_one_letter_code
_entity_poly.pdbx_strand_id
1 'polypeptide(L)'
;TFAESSERLRRAGRKMLPECFYRVFFENSATLSPFVSVDTHSKHRARPNLKIRPENGFQAIGDFNARLDLTKERIERHLWWNRKLNPSSYISAFNKLSEYLFRIARIGERISVAKIDTEGLFAATVQSTLEETVSVYEKGKIVPESTTKTTRQVLIPVFIRNTAVPDDLSPLDIDNFDPSKGDMWLSITELRHFDLKIGLGEGHDYEFIACGIVPKSRVTKIMPYDGYDLHYEPPNHTVWSRTNTRSWFFRYQDQMW
;
A
#
# COMPACT_ATOMS: atom_id res chain seq x y z
N THR A 1 -0.82 18.66 8.29
CA THR A 1 -0.91 19.13 9.69
C THR A 1 -0.91 17.95 10.64
N PHE A 2 -0.53 18.18 11.90
CA PHE A 2 -0.41 17.14 12.92
C PHE A 2 -1.18 17.46 14.20
N ALA A 3 -1.51 18.73 14.44
CA ALA A 3 -1.97 19.21 15.74
C ALA A 3 -3.48 19.41 15.84
N GLU A 4 -4.26 19.24 14.76
CA GLU A 4 -5.70 19.51 14.78
C GLU A 4 -6.46 18.48 15.60
N SER A 5 -7.67 18.86 16.03
CA SER A 5 -8.55 18.01 16.83
C SER A 5 -8.82 16.65 16.17
N SER A 6 -8.97 16.62 14.84
CA SER A 6 -9.11 15.39 14.05
C SER A 6 -7.93 14.45 14.22
N GLU A 7 -6.70 14.95 14.11
CA GLU A 7 -5.49 14.14 14.28
C GLU A 7 -5.33 13.65 15.72
N ARG A 8 -5.64 14.49 16.71
CA ARG A 8 -5.61 14.11 18.13
C ARG A 8 -6.58 12.97 18.44
N LEU A 9 -7.81 13.06 17.93
CA LEU A 9 -8.82 12.01 18.09
C LEU A 9 -8.37 10.70 17.44
N ARG A 10 -7.80 10.77 16.23
CA ARG A 10 -7.25 9.60 15.53
C ARG A 10 -6.11 8.94 16.30
N ARG A 11 -5.25 9.73 16.96
CA ARG A 11 -4.18 9.21 17.83
C ARG A 11 -4.70 8.61 19.13
N ALA A 12 -5.72 9.21 19.74
CA ALA A 12 -6.32 8.71 20.97
C ALA A 12 -7.12 7.41 20.74
N GLY A 13 -7.64 7.22 19.53
CA GLY A 13 -8.37 6.02 19.13
C GLY A 13 -7.49 4.79 19.00
N ARG A 14 -7.33 4.02 20.08
CA ARG A 14 -6.58 2.73 20.13
C ARG A 14 -6.99 1.68 19.07
N LYS A 15 -8.10 1.89 18.34
CA LYS A 15 -8.62 0.97 17.30
C LYS A 15 -8.34 1.41 15.86
N MET A 16 -7.80 2.61 15.63
CA MET A 16 -7.68 3.14 14.25
C MET A 16 -6.46 2.61 13.51
N LEU A 17 -5.31 2.55 14.18
CA LEU A 17 -4.08 1.98 13.62
C LEU A 17 -3.84 0.59 14.23
N PRO A 18 -3.81 -0.50 13.44
CA PRO A 18 -3.47 -1.82 13.95
C PRO A 18 -1.99 -1.89 14.36
N GLU A 19 -1.64 -2.80 15.26
CA GLU A 19 -0.25 -3.02 15.72
C GLU A 19 0.71 -3.45 14.61
N CYS A 20 0.19 -4.07 13.55
CA CYS A 20 0.97 -4.45 12.39
C CYS A 20 0.10 -4.49 11.14
N PHE A 21 0.75 -4.39 9.99
CA PHE A 21 0.17 -4.74 8.70
C PHE A 21 0.72 -6.08 8.20
N TYR A 22 -0.07 -6.75 7.37
CA TYR A 22 0.30 -7.97 6.68
C TYR A 22 0.30 -7.70 5.18
N ARG A 23 1.45 -7.89 4.54
CA ARG A 23 1.57 -7.81 3.10
C ARG A 23 1.75 -9.21 2.53
N VAL A 24 0.78 -9.68 1.77
CA VAL A 24 0.95 -10.90 0.97
C VAL A 24 1.67 -10.53 -0.32
N PHE A 25 2.70 -11.30 -0.66
CA PHE A 25 3.48 -11.13 -1.87
C PHE A 25 3.92 -12.48 -2.43
N PHE A 26 4.22 -12.51 -3.72
CA PHE A 26 4.59 -13.69 -4.48
C PHE A 26 5.35 -13.26 -5.74
N GLU A 27 5.81 -14.21 -6.54
CA GLU A 27 6.72 -13.98 -7.67
C GLU A 27 6.25 -12.92 -8.66
N ASN A 28 4.96 -12.80 -8.94
CA ASN A 28 4.42 -11.85 -9.91
C ASN A 28 3.83 -10.59 -9.25
N SER A 29 4.15 -10.34 -7.98
CA SER A 29 3.72 -9.11 -7.30
C SER A 29 4.29 -7.87 -7.99
N ALA A 30 3.45 -6.85 -8.20
CA ALA A 30 3.82 -5.60 -8.86
C ALA A 30 4.59 -4.62 -7.93
N THR A 31 5.56 -5.15 -7.19
CA THR A 31 6.48 -4.40 -6.31
C THR A 31 7.84 -5.06 -6.31
N LEU A 32 8.90 -4.29 -6.10
CA LEU A 32 10.23 -4.83 -5.86
C LEU A 32 10.36 -5.20 -4.38
N SER A 33 11.02 -6.32 -4.09
CA SER A 33 11.26 -6.81 -2.72
C SER A 33 12.56 -7.61 -2.68
N PRO A 34 13.37 -7.53 -1.60
CA PRO A 34 14.56 -8.36 -1.47
C PRO A 34 14.21 -9.79 -1.04
N PHE A 35 12.93 -10.05 -0.70
CA PHE A 35 12.42 -11.35 -0.23
C PHE A 35 11.87 -12.22 -1.36
N VAL A 36 12.10 -11.83 -2.62
CA VAL A 36 11.78 -12.61 -3.82
C VAL A 36 12.97 -12.60 -4.76
N SER A 37 13.16 -13.70 -5.51
CA SER A 37 14.29 -13.82 -6.43
C SER A 37 14.28 -12.69 -7.47
N VAL A 38 15.47 -12.13 -7.76
CA VAL A 38 15.65 -11.05 -8.73
C VAL A 38 15.10 -11.44 -10.11
N ASP A 39 15.22 -12.72 -10.49
CA ASP A 39 14.72 -13.25 -11.76
C ASP A 39 13.20 -13.16 -11.91
N THR A 40 12.49 -12.95 -10.79
CA THR A 40 11.04 -12.91 -10.72
C THR A 40 10.48 -11.50 -10.55
N HIS A 41 11.34 -10.50 -10.37
CA HIS A 41 10.88 -9.12 -10.20
C HIS A 41 10.07 -8.67 -11.43
N SER A 42 8.88 -8.13 -11.16
CA SER A 42 8.10 -7.44 -12.19
C SER A 42 8.94 -6.27 -12.75
N LYS A 43 9.35 -6.38 -14.02
CA LYS A 43 10.17 -5.36 -14.67
C LYS A 43 9.34 -4.11 -14.98
N HIS A 44 9.86 -2.95 -14.62
CA HIS A 44 9.26 -1.68 -15.03
C HIS A 44 9.42 -1.50 -16.55
N ARG A 45 8.31 -1.29 -17.28
CA ARG A 45 8.33 -1.17 -18.75
C ARG A 45 9.32 -0.11 -19.26
N ALA A 46 9.28 1.09 -18.67
CA ALA A 46 10.20 2.18 -19.03
C ALA A 46 11.56 2.18 -18.29
N ARG A 47 11.73 1.37 -17.24
CA ARG A 47 12.97 1.33 -16.43
C ARG A 47 13.35 -0.12 -16.11
N PRO A 48 13.70 -0.95 -17.11
CA PRO A 48 13.93 -2.38 -16.89
C PRO A 48 15.04 -2.70 -15.88
N ASN A 49 15.96 -1.75 -15.67
CA ASN A 49 17.07 -1.84 -14.73
C ASN A 49 16.74 -1.30 -13.33
N LEU A 50 15.48 -0.95 -13.05
CA LEU A 50 15.06 -0.50 -11.72
C LEU A 50 15.31 -1.62 -10.72
N LYS A 51 16.17 -1.35 -9.75
CA LYS A 51 16.48 -2.25 -8.63
C LYS A 51 15.85 -1.71 -7.36
N ILE A 52 15.56 -2.62 -6.44
CA ILE A 52 15.17 -2.23 -5.09
C ILE A 52 16.34 -1.52 -4.40
N ARG A 53 16.04 -0.46 -3.64
CA ARG A 53 17.04 0.19 -2.80
C ARG A 53 17.36 -0.66 -1.56
N PRO A 54 18.61 -0.72 -1.07
CA PRO A 54 19.01 -1.61 0.02
C PRO A 54 18.20 -1.47 1.33
N GLU A 55 17.75 -0.26 1.63
CA GLU A 55 16.98 0.10 2.81
C GLU A 55 15.49 -0.26 2.72
N ASN A 56 15.00 -0.63 1.54
CA ASN A 56 13.59 -0.94 1.30
C ASN A 56 13.31 -2.43 1.47
N GLY A 57 12.27 -2.77 2.24
CA GLY A 57 11.69 -4.12 2.30
C GLY A 57 10.69 -4.34 1.16
N PHE A 58 9.99 -3.28 0.79
CA PHE A 58 9.16 -3.22 -0.42
C PHE A 58 9.28 -1.86 -1.09
N GLN A 59 9.23 -1.86 -2.41
CA GLN A 59 9.26 -0.64 -3.21
C GLN A 59 8.24 -0.75 -4.34
N ALA A 60 7.40 0.27 -4.46
CA ALA A 60 6.47 0.40 -5.56
C ALA A 60 7.25 0.54 -6.87
N ILE A 61 6.68 0.04 -7.97
CA ILE A 61 7.34 0.16 -9.28
C ILE A 61 7.27 1.62 -9.75
N GLY A 62 6.15 2.31 -9.47
CA GLY A 62 5.99 3.74 -9.74
C GLY A 62 6.62 4.57 -8.63
N ASP A 63 7.20 5.71 -8.99
CA ASP A 63 7.68 6.68 -8.01
C ASP A 63 6.46 7.41 -7.44
N PHE A 64 6.38 7.48 -6.12
CA PHE A 64 5.30 8.21 -5.45
C PHE A 64 5.58 9.72 -5.49
N ASN A 65 4.61 10.48 -5.96
CA ASN A 65 4.61 11.94 -5.91
C ASN A 65 3.30 12.41 -5.28
N ALA A 66 3.37 13.08 -4.14
CA ALA A 66 2.16 13.43 -3.38
C ALA A 66 1.16 14.28 -4.19
N ARG A 67 1.62 15.28 -4.97
CA ARG A 67 0.75 16.12 -5.81
C ARG A 67 0.04 15.32 -6.89
N LEU A 68 0.76 14.36 -7.50
CA LEU A 68 0.22 13.57 -8.61
C LEU A 68 -0.61 12.40 -8.13
N ASP A 69 -0.25 11.79 -6.99
CA ASP A 69 -0.78 10.51 -6.55
C ASP A 69 -1.82 10.61 -5.45
N LEU A 70 -1.78 11.62 -4.56
CA LEU A 70 -2.82 11.83 -3.53
C LEU A 70 -4.10 12.43 -4.12
N THR A 71 -4.61 11.79 -5.15
CA THR A 71 -5.86 12.11 -5.83
C THR A 71 -6.78 10.91 -5.78
N LYS A 72 -8.09 11.18 -5.85
CA LYS A 72 -9.11 10.14 -5.83
C LYS A 72 -8.87 9.13 -6.96
N GLU A 73 -8.60 9.61 -8.16
CA GLU A 73 -8.43 8.82 -9.37
C GLU A 73 -7.23 7.87 -9.28
N ARG A 74 -6.12 8.35 -8.69
CA ARG A 74 -4.90 7.54 -8.58
C ARG A 74 -5.00 6.47 -7.51
N ILE A 75 -5.64 6.79 -6.39
CA ILE A 75 -5.92 5.82 -5.31
C ILE A 75 -6.92 4.76 -5.81
N GLU A 76 -8.06 5.17 -6.38
CA GLU A 76 -9.07 4.23 -6.90
C GLU A 76 -8.51 3.33 -8.01
N ARG A 77 -7.66 3.86 -8.88
CA ARG A 77 -6.98 3.06 -9.90
C ARG A 77 -6.12 1.95 -9.27
N HIS A 78 -5.43 2.23 -8.16
CA HIS A 78 -4.64 1.21 -7.48
C HIS A 78 -5.51 0.10 -6.89
N LEU A 79 -6.67 0.46 -6.33
CA LEU A 79 -7.62 -0.50 -5.77
C LEU A 79 -8.24 -1.41 -6.85
N TRP A 80 -8.25 -0.98 -8.11
CA TRP A 80 -8.76 -1.78 -9.21
C TRP A 80 -7.70 -2.73 -9.77
N TRP A 81 -7.73 -4.01 -9.35
CA TRP A 81 -6.73 -5.04 -9.69
C TRP A 81 -6.42 -5.22 -11.19
N ASN A 82 -7.40 -4.98 -12.07
CA ASN A 82 -7.24 -5.19 -13.51
C ASN A 82 -6.69 -3.96 -14.27
N ARG A 83 -6.52 -2.81 -13.62
CA ARG A 83 -5.98 -1.59 -14.25
C ARG A 83 -4.46 -1.54 -14.16
N LYS A 84 -3.78 -2.43 -14.89
CA LYS A 84 -2.31 -2.52 -14.98
C LYS A 84 -1.66 -1.40 -15.84
N LEU A 85 -2.42 -0.38 -16.24
CA LEU A 85 -1.90 0.75 -17.02
C LEU A 85 -1.14 1.69 -16.08
N ASN A 86 0.15 1.88 -16.35
CA ASN A 86 1.13 2.58 -15.51
C ASN A 86 1.41 1.88 -14.17
N PRO A 87 2.69 1.75 -13.77
CA PRO A 87 3.01 1.10 -12.51
C PRO A 87 2.35 1.85 -11.34
N SER A 88 1.87 1.10 -10.35
CA SER A 88 1.35 1.70 -9.12
C SER A 88 2.51 2.31 -8.33
N SER A 89 2.28 3.49 -7.75
CA SER A 89 3.15 4.10 -6.73
C SER A 89 2.76 3.69 -5.31
N TYR A 90 1.86 2.70 -5.18
CA TYR A 90 1.33 2.23 -3.91
C TYR A 90 1.65 0.76 -3.65
N ILE A 91 1.72 0.42 -2.37
CA ILE A 91 1.98 -0.93 -1.85
C ILE A 91 0.86 -1.34 -0.90
N SER A 92 0.03 -2.29 -1.30
CA SER A 92 -1.04 -2.83 -0.45
C SER A 92 -0.52 -3.62 0.75
N ALA A 93 -1.14 -3.43 1.90
CA ALA A 93 -1.04 -4.27 3.08
C ALA A 93 -2.39 -4.32 3.80
N PHE A 94 -2.59 -5.27 4.71
CA PHE A 94 -3.87 -5.54 5.33
C PHE A 94 -3.74 -5.63 6.85
N ASN A 95 -4.73 -5.16 7.59
CA ASN A 95 -4.76 -5.33 9.05
C ASN A 95 -5.22 -6.74 9.48
N LYS A 96 -5.76 -7.54 8.55
CA LYS A 96 -6.19 -8.93 8.76
C LYS A 96 -5.80 -9.80 7.57
N LEU A 97 -5.25 -10.97 7.85
CA LEU A 97 -4.73 -11.88 6.83
C LEU A 97 -5.81 -12.81 6.23
N SER A 98 -6.78 -13.21 7.05
CA SER A 98 -7.71 -14.32 6.79
C SER A 98 -8.54 -14.15 5.53
N GLU A 99 -8.88 -12.93 5.11
CA GLU A 99 -9.72 -12.71 3.93
C GLU A 99 -8.91 -12.63 2.62
N TYR A 100 -7.67 -12.16 2.69
CA TYR A 100 -6.87 -11.87 1.51
C TYR A 100 -5.99 -13.06 1.07
N LEU A 101 -5.43 -13.79 2.04
CA LEU A 101 -4.51 -14.89 1.75
C LEU A 101 -5.17 -15.97 0.88
N PHE A 102 -6.41 -16.39 1.18
CA PHE A 102 -7.13 -17.38 0.38
C PHE A 102 -7.41 -16.94 -1.05
N ARG A 103 -7.58 -15.64 -1.31
CA ARG A 103 -7.79 -15.12 -2.67
C ARG A 103 -6.50 -15.19 -3.48
N ILE A 104 -5.38 -14.80 -2.87
CA ILE A 104 -4.06 -14.80 -3.52
C ILE A 104 -3.47 -16.21 -3.65
N ALA A 105 -3.80 -17.12 -2.74
CA ALA A 105 -3.46 -18.54 -2.80
C ALA A 105 -3.84 -19.23 -4.13
N ARG A 106 -4.79 -18.66 -4.88
CA ARG A 106 -5.22 -19.17 -6.18
C ARG A 106 -4.33 -18.74 -7.36
N ILE A 107 -3.43 -17.78 -7.15
CA ILE A 107 -2.69 -17.10 -8.23
C ILE A 107 -1.17 -17.23 -8.06
N GLY A 108 -0.67 -17.21 -6.83
CA GLY A 108 0.76 -17.28 -6.54
C GLY A 108 1.24 -18.70 -6.28
N GLU A 109 2.42 -19.03 -6.78
CA GLU A 109 3.07 -20.32 -6.50
C GLU A 109 4.04 -20.24 -5.31
N ARG A 110 4.67 -19.09 -5.07
CA ARG A 110 5.67 -18.88 -4.00
C ARG A 110 5.21 -17.75 -3.10
N ILE A 111 4.15 -18.02 -2.35
CA ILE A 111 3.47 -17.01 -1.54
C ILE A 111 4.18 -16.85 -0.21
N SER A 112 4.46 -15.60 0.14
CA SER A 112 4.97 -15.21 1.44
C SER A 112 4.14 -14.06 2.00
N VAL A 113 4.14 -13.95 3.32
CA VAL A 113 3.48 -12.87 4.05
C VAL A 113 4.52 -12.13 4.86
N ALA A 114 4.64 -10.82 4.63
CA ALA A 114 5.45 -9.95 5.45
C ALA A 114 4.58 -9.36 6.57
N LYS A 115 5.06 -9.47 7.81
CA LYS A 115 4.55 -8.70 8.95
C LYS A 115 5.31 -7.37 9.01
N ILE A 116 4.57 -6.27 8.99
CA ILE A 116 5.10 -4.91 8.94
C ILE A 116 4.68 -4.18 10.22
N ASP A 117 5.65 -3.65 10.94
CA ASP A 117 5.44 -2.90 12.17
C ASP A 117 4.92 -1.47 11.92
N THR A 118 3.90 -1.09 12.68
CA THR A 118 3.27 0.24 12.62
C THR A 118 3.76 1.18 13.72
N GLU A 119 4.66 0.74 14.60
CA GLU A 119 5.15 1.54 15.72
C GLU A 119 5.73 2.89 15.27
N GLY A 120 5.22 3.98 15.84
CA GLY A 120 5.65 5.33 15.50
C GLY A 120 5.00 5.89 14.23
N LEU A 121 4.06 5.19 13.59
CA LEU A 121 3.16 5.84 12.63
C LEU A 121 2.26 6.82 13.38
N PHE A 122 2.21 8.04 12.88
CA PHE A 122 1.57 9.18 13.50
C PHE A 122 0.46 9.71 12.60
N ALA A 123 -0.75 9.86 13.14
CA ALA A 123 -1.88 10.36 12.37
C ALA A 123 -1.66 11.82 11.97
N ALA A 124 -1.85 12.10 10.68
CA ALA A 124 -1.69 13.41 10.08
C ALA A 124 -2.76 13.64 9.01
N THR A 125 -2.92 14.89 8.58
CA THR A 125 -3.84 15.26 7.50
C THR A 125 -3.10 16.06 6.44
N VAL A 126 -3.26 15.66 5.18
CA VAL A 126 -2.82 16.44 4.02
C VAL A 126 -3.99 17.31 3.57
N GLN A 127 -3.76 18.61 3.51
CA GLN A 127 -4.71 19.57 2.95
C GLN A 127 -4.43 19.68 1.46
N SER A 128 -5.46 19.49 0.63
CA SER A 128 -5.32 19.56 -0.82
C SER A 128 -6.56 20.20 -1.45
N THR A 129 -6.43 20.66 -2.69
CA THR A 129 -7.56 21.12 -3.51
C THR A 129 -7.91 20.05 -4.53
N LEU A 130 -9.15 19.57 -4.49
CA LEU A 130 -9.69 18.62 -5.45
C LEU A 130 -10.43 19.37 -6.57
N GLU A 131 -10.08 19.08 -7.82
CA GLU A 131 -10.85 19.50 -9.01
C GLU A 131 -11.74 18.33 -9.46
N GLU A 132 -13.06 18.50 -9.36
CA GLU A 132 -14.05 17.52 -9.81
C GLU A 132 -14.65 18.00 -11.14
N THR A 133 -14.71 17.12 -12.13
CA THR A 133 -15.37 17.37 -13.40
C THR A 133 -16.66 16.56 -13.47
N VAL A 134 -17.80 17.25 -13.51
CA VAL A 134 -19.12 16.62 -13.65
C VAL A 134 -19.55 16.72 -15.11
N SER A 135 -19.67 15.56 -15.76
CA SER A 135 -20.18 15.43 -17.12
C SER A 135 -21.63 14.96 -17.09
N VAL A 136 -22.54 15.73 -17.66
CA VAL A 136 -23.95 15.36 -17.80
C VAL A 136 -24.17 14.74 -19.17
N TYR A 137 -24.72 13.53 -19.20
CA TYR A 137 -25.06 12.81 -20.42
C TYR A 137 -26.57 12.72 -20.56
N GLU A 138 -27.11 13.19 -21.67
CA GLU A 138 -28.49 12.90 -22.06
C GLU A 138 -28.60 11.43 -22.50
N LYS A 139 -29.71 10.77 -22.14
CA LYS A 139 -29.91 9.34 -22.37
C LYS A 139 -29.72 8.98 -23.86
N GLY A 140 -28.66 8.24 -24.16
CA GLY A 140 -28.34 7.79 -25.53
C GLY A 140 -27.28 8.60 -26.27
N LYS A 141 -26.75 9.69 -25.70
CA LYS A 141 -25.60 10.44 -26.26
C LYS A 141 -24.30 10.08 -25.54
N ILE A 142 -23.25 9.81 -26.32
CA ILE A 142 -21.88 9.55 -25.82
C ILE A 142 -21.12 10.88 -25.63
N VAL A 143 -21.62 11.98 -26.21
CA VAL A 143 -21.03 13.32 -26.06
C VAL A 143 -21.64 14.00 -24.82
N PRO A 144 -20.81 14.51 -23.89
CA PRO A 144 -21.32 15.23 -22.73
C PRO A 144 -22.00 16.52 -23.17
N GLU A 145 -23.21 16.75 -22.68
CA GLU A 145 -24.01 17.93 -23.01
C GLU A 145 -23.49 19.18 -22.28
N SER A 146 -22.97 18.98 -21.07
CA SER A 146 -22.25 20.01 -20.32
C SER A 146 -21.15 19.37 -19.48
N THR A 147 -20.10 20.15 -19.25
CA THR A 147 -18.99 19.80 -18.36
C THR A 147 -18.84 20.94 -17.36
N THR A 148 -19.07 20.66 -16.09
CA THR A 148 -18.85 21.64 -15.01
C THR A 148 -17.62 21.22 -14.22
N LYS A 149 -16.69 22.16 -14.04
CA LYS A 149 -15.53 21.99 -13.15
C LYS A 149 -15.84 22.66 -11.81
N THR A 150 -15.75 21.91 -10.73
CA THR A 150 -15.86 22.44 -9.36
C THR A 150 -14.57 22.15 -8.61
N THR A 151 -14.12 23.10 -7.82
CA THR A 151 -12.98 22.91 -6.92
C THR A 151 -13.44 22.98 -5.47
N ARG A 152 -12.88 22.12 -4.63
CA ARG A 152 -13.10 22.17 -3.18
C ARG A 152 -11.85 21.76 -2.41
N GLN A 153 -11.70 22.32 -1.21
CA GLN A 153 -10.68 21.85 -0.28
C GLN A 153 -11.07 20.47 0.24
N VAL A 154 -10.08 19.60 0.35
CA VAL A 154 -10.22 18.24 0.87
C VAL A 154 -9.14 17.94 1.90
N LEU A 155 -9.56 17.26 2.97
CA LEU A 155 -8.68 16.71 3.96
C LEU A 155 -8.44 15.23 3.66
N ILE A 156 -7.18 14.86 3.44
CA ILE A 156 -6.76 13.48 3.17
C ILE A 156 -6.10 12.92 4.43
N PRO A 157 -6.75 11.96 5.14
CA PRO A 157 -6.18 11.33 6.30
C PRO A 157 -5.01 10.44 5.90
N VAL A 158 -3.86 10.66 6.54
CA VAL A 158 -2.65 9.85 6.34
C VAL A 158 -2.08 9.43 7.69
N PHE A 159 -1.17 8.46 7.67
CA PHE A 159 -0.26 8.16 8.77
C PHE A 159 1.17 8.34 8.27
N ILE A 160 1.99 9.08 9.01
CA ILE A 160 3.39 9.36 8.67
C ILE A 160 4.26 8.89 9.81
N ARG A 161 5.41 8.28 9.51
CA ARG A 161 6.37 7.89 10.55
C ARG A 161 6.85 9.12 11.34
N ASN A 162 6.90 8.99 12.66
CA ASN A 162 7.35 10.03 13.58
C ASN A 162 8.75 10.60 13.25
N THR A 163 9.62 9.84 12.60
CA THR A 163 10.94 10.31 12.12
C THR A 163 10.86 11.44 11.10
N ALA A 164 9.73 11.59 10.41
CA ALA A 164 9.46 12.68 9.49
C ALA A 164 8.59 13.79 10.12
N VAL A 165 8.11 13.63 11.36
CA VAL A 165 7.23 14.60 12.04
C VAL A 165 8.09 15.61 12.82
N PRO A 166 7.89 16.93 12.65
CA PRO A 166 8.56 17.93 13.47
C PRO A 166 8.23 17.77 14.96
N ASP A 167 9.21 17.97 15.83
CA ASP A 167 9.03 17.85 17.30
C ASP A 167 7.95 18.81 17.85
N ASP A 168 7.80 19.98 17.23
CA ASP A 168 6.80 20.99 17.57
C ASP A 168 5.43 20.76 16.91
N LEU A 169 5.30 19.67 16.13
CA LEU A 169 4.11 19.32 15.35
C LEU A 169 3.70 20.38 14.31
N SER A 170 4.63 21.25 13.91
CA SER A 170 4.40 22.23 12.85
C SER A 170 4.03 21.55 11.52
N PRO A 171 3.22 22.21 10.67
CA PRO A 171 2.87 21.66 9.36
C PRO A 171 4.12 21.42 8.49
N LEU A 172 4.15 20.28 7.80
CA LEU A 172 5.11 20.02 6.73
C LEU A 172 4.52 20.40 5.38
N ASP A 173 5.35 20.98 4.53
CA ASP A 173 5.08 21.05 3.10
C ASP A 173 5.18 19.63 2.50
N ILE A 174 4.11 19.18 1.86
CA ILE A 174 4.00 17.85 1.28
C ILE A 174 4.98 17.66 0.12
N ASP A 175 5.41 18.74 -0.53
CA ASP A 175 6.40 18.67 -1.62
C ASP A 175 7.82 18.41 -1.10
N ASN A 176 8.06 18.75 0.15
CA ASN A 176 9.33 18.49 0.83
C ASN A 176 9.30 17.20 1.64
N PHE A 177 8.19 16.45 1.59
CA PHE A 177 8.10 15.14 2.22
C PHE A 177 8.98 14.15 1.46
N ASP A 178 10.00 13.65 2.14
CA ASP A 178 10.89 12.62 1.61
C ASP A 178 10.44 11.25 2.12
N PRO A 179 9.88 10.36 1.27
CA PRO A 179 9.45 9.04 1.67
C PRO A 179 10.57 8.19 2.28
N SER A 180 11.85 8.50 1.99
CA SER A 180 12.99 7.81 2.59
C SER A 180 13.24 8.18 4.05
N LYS A 181 12.76 9.35 4.50
CA LYS A 181 12.88 9.83 5.89
C LYS A 181 11.69 9.42 6.76
N GLY A 182 10.57 9.09 6.15
CA GLY A 182 9.41 8.50 6.81
C GLY A 182 8.47 7.89 5.79
N ASP A 183 7.96 6.71 6.09
CA ASP A 183 6.92 6.09 5.27
C ASP A 183 5.56 6.72 5.57
N MET A 184 4.75 6.86 4.50
CA MET A 184 3.40 7.38 4.55
C MET A 184 2.40 6.28 4.18
N TRP A 185 1.31 6.21 4.92
CA TRP A 185 0.26 5.21 4.75
C TRP A 185 -1.11 5.87 4.66
N LEU A 186 -1.99 5.26 3.89
CA LEU A 186 -3.39 5.62 3.78
C LEU A 186 -4.25 4.45 4.23
N SER A 187 -5.26 4.71 5.07
CA SER A 187 -6.31 3.74 5.35
C SER A 187 -7.43 3.90 4.34
N ILE A 188 -7.74 2.83 3.60
CA ILE A 188 -8.84 2.86 2.61
C ILE A 188 -10.18 3.12 3.31
N THR A 189 -10.37 2.57 4.51
CA THR A 189 -11.56 2.82 5.33
C THR A 189 -11.67 4.28 5.76
N GLU A 190 -10.58 4.93 6.17
CA GLU A 190 -10.65 6.36 6.49
C GLU A 190 -10.96 7.19 5.24
N LEU A 191 -10.30 6.92 4.12
CA LEU A 191 -10.51 7.67 2.87
C LEU A 191 -11.96 7.61 2.36
N ARG A 192 -12.70 6.54 2.66
CA ARG A 192 -14.14 6.41 2.34
C ARG A 192 -15.02 7.34 3.17
N HIS A 193 -14.63 7.59 4.42
CA HIS A 193 -15.39 8.40 5.38
C HIS A 193 -14.92 9.85 5.45
N PHE A 194 -13.80 10.18 4.81
CA PHE A 194 -13.25 11.54 4.72
C PHE A 194 -13.62 12.25 3.39
N ASP A 195 -13.18 13.50 3.26
CA ASP A 195 -13.58 14.42 2.17
C ASP A 195 -13.32 13.89 0.76
N LEU A 196 -12.29 13.04 0.59
CA LEU A 196 -11.93 12.48 -0.71
C LEU A 196 -13.00 11.51 -1.25
N LYS A 197 -13.76 10.86 -0.35
CA LYS A 197 -14.88 9.94 -0.68
C LYS A 197 -14.54 8.99 -1.82
N ILE A 198 -13.50 8.17 -1.63
CA ILE A 198 -13.11 7.16 -2.62
C ILE A 198 -14.24 6.12 -2.80
N GLY A 199 -14.44 5.67 -4.03
CA GLY A 199 -15.55 4.80 -4.42
C GLY A 199 -15.54 3.41 -3.79
N LEU A 200 -16.73 2.79 -3.79
CA LEU A 200 -17.01 1.47 -3.23
C LEU A 200 -16.42 0.36 -4.11
N GLY A 201 -15.13 0.06 -3.93
CA GLY A 201 -14.63 -1.28 -4.22
C GLY A 201 -15.00 -2.21 -3.06
N GLU A 202 -15.95 -3.12 -3.23
CA GLU A 202 -16.28 -4.10 -2.19
C GLU A 202 -15.01 -4.89 -1.78
N GLY A 203 -14.81 -5.11 -0.48
CA GLY A 203 -13.76 -6.02 0.03
C GLY A 203 -12.38 -5.41 0.33
N HIS A 204 -12.27 -4.08 0.49
CA HIS A 204 -11.01 -3.38 0.82
C HIS A 204 -11.03 -2.62 2.16
N ASP A 205 -12.01 -2.86 3.03
CA ASP A 205 -12.15 -2.15 4.33
C ASP A 205 -11.01 -2.44 5.33
N TYR A 206 -10.18 -3.42 5.02
CA TYR A 206 -9.03 -3.85 5.82
C TYR A 206 -7.69 -3.44 5.19
N GLU A 207 -7.73 -2.78 4.04
CA GLU A 207 -6.54 -2.41 3.27
C GLU A 207 -5.95 -1.08 3.75
N PHE A 208 -4.63 -1.08 3.88
CA PHE A 208 -3.77 0.08 4.03
C PHE A 208 -2.81 0.10 2.84
N ILE A 209 -2.57 1.28 2.28
CA ILE A 209 -1.66 1.42 1.14
C ILE A 209 -0.48 2.30 1.55
N ALA A 210 0.74 1.79 1.39
CA ALA A 210 1.96 2.56 1.58
C ALA A 210 2.23 3.39 0.33
N CYS A 211 2.65 4.63 0.54
CA CYS A 211 3.00 5.59 -0.51
C CYS A 211 4.48 5.40 -0.91
N GLY A 212 4.71 4.61 -1.96
CA GLY A 212 6.03 4.43 -2.58
C GLY A 212 6.89 3.33 -1.98
N ILE A 213 7.11 3.32 -0.66
CA ILE A 213 8.06 2.39 -0.02
C ILE A 213 7.54 1.81 1.30
N VAL A 214 8.08 0.65 1.68
CA VAL A 214 8.06 0.12 3.05
C VAL A 214 9.50 -0.14 3.47
N PRO A 215 10.01 0.54 4.52
CA PRO A 215 11.38 0.34 4.99
C PRO A 215 11.64 -1.11 5.44
N LYS A 216 12.82 -1.64 5.15
CA LYS A 216 13.22 -3.00 5.52
C LYS A 216 13.24 -3.17 7.04
N SER A 217 13.62 -2.14 7.78
CA SER A 217 13.62 -2.11 9.25
C SER A 217 12.24 -2.30 9.87
N ARG A 218 11.16 -2.08 9.11
CA ARG A 218 9.78 -2.28 9.56
C ARG A 218 9.22 -3.65 9.22
N VAL A 219 9.90 -4.41 8.37
CA VAL A 219 9.52 -5.79 8.08
C VAL A 219 10.06 -6.69 9.18
N THR A 220 9.21 -6.99 10.15
CA THR A 220 9.62 -7.77 11.35
C THR A 220 9.69 -9.27 11.07
N LYS A 221 8.98 -9.74 10.04
CA LYS A 221 8.90 -11.18 9.74
C LYS A 221 8.49 -11.46 8.31
N ILE A 222 9.05 -12.52 7.73
CA ILE A 222 8.58 -13.15 6.48
C ILE A 222 8.12 -14.56 6.81
N MET A 223 6.88 -14.87 6.45
CA MET A 223 6.22 -16.14 6.75
C MET A 223 5.84 -16.82 5.43
N PRO A 224 6.40 -17.99 5.08
CA PRO A 224 6.00 -18.70 3.86
C PRO A 224 4.61 -19.31 4.02
N TYR A 225 3.82 -19.27 2.95
CA TYR A 225 2.57 -20.02 2.84
C TYR A 225 2.77 -21.22 1.91
N ASP A 226 2.62 -22.42 2.44
CA ASP A 226 2.95 -23.65 1.70
C ASP A 226 1.84 -24.15 0.77
N GLY A 227 0.70 -23.48 0.74
CA GLY A 227 -0.51 -23.91 0.04
C GLY A 227 -1.65 -24.33 0.96
N TYR A 228 -1.35 -24.69 2.20
CA TYR A 228 -2.31 -25.06 3.24
C TYR A 228 -2.15 -24.20 4.48
N ASP A 229 -0.90 -24.06 4.96
CA ASP A 229 -0.58 -23.42 6.21
C ASP A 229 0.35 -22.23 6.00
N LEU A 230 0.13 -21.17 6.79
CA LEU A 230 1.09 -20.09 6.95
C LEU A 230 2.06 -20.46 8.07
N HIS A 231 3.33 -20.60 7.74
CA HIS A 231 4.35 -20.96 8.70
C HIS A 231 4.84 -19.71 9.43
N TYR A 232 4.24 -19.45 10.59
CA TYR A 232 4.64 -18.34 11.43
C TYR A 232 6.06 -18.51 11.91
N GLU A 233 6.46 -19.65 12.46
CA GLU A 233 7.83 -19.92 12.90
C GLU A 233 8.51 -20.97 12.02
N PRO A 234 9.86 -21.00 11.95
CA PRO A 234 10.59 -22.07 11.27
C PRO A 234 10.25 -23.43 11.91
N PRO A 235 9.65 -24.37 11.16
CA PRO A 235 9.38 -25.69 11.69
C PRO A 235 10.65 -26.56 11.68
N ASN A 236 10.57 -27.74 12.29
CA ASN A 236 11.64 -28.75 12.30
C ASN A 236 11.80 -29.53 10.98
N HIS A 237 11.15 -29.08 9.91
CA HIS A 237 11.17 -29.71 8.59
C HIS A 237 11.26 -28.65 7.49
N THR A 238 11.64 -29.07 6.29
CA THR A 238 11.68 -28.18 5.13
C THR A 238 10.26 -27.81 4.68
N VAL A 239 9.99 -26.51 4.56
CA VAL A 239 8.71 -26.01 4.03
C VAL A 239 8.77 -25.96 2.51
N TRP A 240 7.91 -26.74 1.85
CA TRP A 240 7.82 -26.84 0.40
C TRP A 240 6.58 -26.12 -0.12
N SER A 241 6.66 -25.43 -1.25
CA SER A 241 5.46 -24.91 -1.92
C SER A 241 4.69 -26.07 -2.53
N ARG A 242 3.46 -26.30 -2.04
CA ARG A 242 2.55 -27.35 -2.52
C ARG A 242 1.61 -26.86 -3.61
N THR A 243 1.64 -25.57 -3.92
CA THR A 243 0.86 -24.93 -4.99
C THR A 243 1.52 -25.04 -6.37
N ASN A 244 2.72 -25.64 -6.47
CA ASN A 244 3.50 -25.71 -7.70
C ASN A 244 3.74 -27.16 -8.15
N THR A 245 3.91 -27.34 -9.46
CA THR A 245 4.42 -28.58 -10.07
C THR A 245 5.93 -28.78 -9.84
N ARG A 246 6.66 -27.70 -9.52
CA ARG A 246 8.09 -27.69 -9.21
C ARG A 246 8.33 -27.61 -7.71
N SER A 247 9.31 -28.36 -7.23
CA SER A 247 9.68 -28.42 -5.80
C SER A 247 10.48 -27.20 -5.36
N TRP A 248 9.79 -26.13 -4.97
CA TRP A 248 10.41 -24.98 -4.29
C TRP A 248 10.37 -25.16 -2.77
N PHE A 249 11.41 -24.75 -2.07
CA PHE A 249 11.45 -24.78 -0.61
C PHE A 249 11.89 -23.43 -0.04
N PHE A 250 11.29 -23.05 1.08
CA PHE A 250 11.62 -21.79 1.71
C PHE A 250 12.90 -21.87 2.53
N ARG A 251 13.85 -20.98 2.24
CA ARG A 251 15.10 -20.79 2.98
C ARG A 251 14.90 -19.71 4.03
N TYR A 252 14.73 -20.11 5.29
CA TYR A 252 14.52 -19.19 6.41
C TYR A 252 15.67 -18.21 6.65
N GLN A 253 16.92 -18.61 6.34
CA GLN A 253 18.09 -17.75 6.46
C GLN A 253 18.02 -16.57 5.46
N ASP A 254 17.57 -16.85 4.24
CA ASP A 254 17.45 -15.86 3.17
C ASP A 254 16.08 -15.15 3.17
N GLN A 255 15.10 -15.71 3.89
CA GLN A 255 13.69 -15.30 3.89
C GLN A 255 13.05 -15.36 2.48
N MET A 256 13.38 -16.40 1.71
CA MET A 256 13.01 -16.54 0.30
C MET A 256 12.61 -17.97 -0.06
N TRP A 257 11.73 -18.12 -1.05
CA TRP A 257 11.44 -19.39 -1.74
C TRP A 257 12.54 -19.83 -2.71
#